data_AF-J2Y574-F1
#
_entry.id   AF-J2Y574-F1
#
_cell.length_a   1.000
_cell.length_b   1.000
_cell.length_c   1.000
_cell.angle_alpha   90.00
_cell.angle_beta   90.00
_cell.angle_gamma   90.00
#
_symmetry.space_group_name_H-M   'P 1'
#
loop_
_entity.id
_entity.type
_entity.pdbx_description
1 polymer ?
#
loop_
_entity_poly.entity_id
_entity_poly.type
_entity_poly.pdbx_seq_one_letter_code
_entity_poly.pdbx_strand_id
1 'polypeptide(L)'
;MYLLGEQSAYADALINRLQSLPAQWLLGLAPCGPDLQLDATDDLLAQLPGDQLFLLAEGVINGCIAARPLFYWQEGDLIGLQRGNEWDDCRLYSDGPLRLTPYRRHEVFQHLYADAGRADQFLAYLLGQMAILAHTVAELKPREFRSTNGFKRVEAGEILIKQGDVADHVFVIIDGHAEAFVEGHKVGDVPKDEIFGAMAVFTGEPRNATVIAREASTVMLIPGEQFLSMTRTNPKIAHSLIESMARRIGQLNKQVSQMTEIRS
;
A
#
# COMPACT_ATOMS: atom_id res chain seq x y z
N MET A 1 16.53 5.22 11.51
CA MET A 1 15.67 5.86 10.48
C MET A 1 14.26 5.35 10.70
N TYR A 2 13.41 6.17 11.29
CA TYR A 2 12.09 5.79 11.75
C TYR A 2 11.04 6.64 11.04
N LEU A 3 9.84 6.10 10.79
CA LEU A 3 8.80 6.83 10.08
C LEU A 3 8.03 7.77 11.02
N LEU A 4 7.70 8.97 10.53
CA LEU A 4 6.85 9.92 11.23
C LEU A 4 5.39 9.42 11.29
N GLY A 5 4.73 9.60 12.43
CA GLY A 5 3.32 9.24 12.64
C GLY A 5 3.10 8.36 13.87
N GLU A 6 1.86 7.91 14.07
CA GLU A 6 1.54 6.88 15.06
C GLU A 6 2.20 5.56 14.66
N GLN A 7 2.93 4.96 15.59
CA GLN A 7 3.58 3.67 15.40
C GLN A 7 2.92 2.59 16.26
N SER A 8 2.98 1.35 15.80
CA SER A 8 2.50 0.22 16.60
C SER A 8 3.47 -0.09 17.75
N ALA A 9 2.96 -0.67 18.83
CA ALA A 9 3.77 -1.06 19.99
C ALA A 9 4.94 -2.01 19.62
N TYR A 10 4.79 -2.79 18.55
CA TYR A 10 5.87 -3.61 18.00
C TYR A 10 7.00 -2.76 17.39
N ALA A 11 6.64 -1.75 16.59
CA ALA A 11 7.60 -0.82 16.01
C ALA A 11 8.34 -0.05 17.10
N ASP A 12 7.63 0.45 18.11
CA ASP A 12 8.25 1.15 19.26
C ASP A 12 9.27 0.26 19.99
N ALA A 13 8.92 -1.00 20.25
CA ALA A 13 9.85 -1.94 20.89
C ALA A 13 11.10 -2.19 20.03
N LEU A 14 10.92 -2.27 18.71
CA LEU A 14 12.02 -2.49 17.78
C LEU A 14 12.91 -1.24 17.65
N ILE A 15 12.34 -0.03 17.60
CA ILE A 15 13.08 1.24 17.64
C ILE A 15 13.95 1.32 18.89
N ASN A 16 13.36 1.07 20.06
CA ASN A 16 14.07 1.14 21.33
C ASN A 16 15.23 0.15 21.42
N ARG A 17 15.09 -1.02 20.79
CA ARG A 17 16.19 -1.97 20.66
C ARG A 17 17.27 -1.44 19.71
N LEU A 18 16.87 -0.97 18.53
CA LEU A 18 17.79 -0.54 17.48
C LEU A 18 18.62 0.68 17.85
N GLN A 19 18.04 1.68 18.54
CA GLN A 19 18.75 2.91 18.95
C GLN A 19 19.92 2.64 19.91
N SER A 20 19.89 1.50 20.63
CA SER A 20 20.93 1.17 21.60
C SER A 20 22.16 0.49 20.98
N LEU A 21 21.99 -0.12 19.80
CA LEU A 21 23.04 -0.89 19.14
C LEU A 21 24.19 0.02 18.68
N PRO A 22 23.93 1.23 18.13
CA PRO A 22 25.01 2.06 17.63
C PRO A 22 26.06 2.46 18.66
N ALA A 23 25.69 2.62 19.93
CA ALA A 23 26.65 2.91 20.99
C ALA A 23 27.46 1.66 21.36
N GLN A 24 26.81 0.49 21.44
CA GLN A 24 27.41 -0.76 21.94
C GLN A 24 28.55 -1.27 21.06
N TRP A 25 28.30 -1.38 19.76
CA TRP A 25 29.30 -1.87 18.80
C TRP A 25 30.43 -0.84 18.49
N LEU A 26 30.26 0.43 18.84
CA LEU A 26 31.28 1.49 18.73
C LEU A 26 32.15 1.53 20.00
N LEU A 27 31.77 0.84 21.08
CA LEU A 27 32.62 0.73 22.27
C LEU A 27 34.01 0.24 21.86
N GLY A 28 35.03 0.91 22.41
CA GLY A 28 36.43 0.64 22.12
C GLY A 28 36.95 1.25 20.81
N LEU A 29 36.12 1.93 20.01
CA LEU A 29 36.57 2.75 18.88
C LEU A 29 36.64 4.21 19.32
N ALA A 30 37.78 4.86 19.07
CA ALA A 30 37.92 6.29 19.36
C ALA A 30 37.23 7.14 18.28
N PRO A 31 36.53 8.23 18.65
CA PRO A 31 36.09 9.23 17.69
C PRO A 31 37.27 9.81 16.91
N CYS A 32 37.04 10.18 15.65
CA CYS A 32 38.09 10.72 14.79
C CYS A 32 38.26 12.25 14.92
N GLY A 33 37.51 12.88 15.81
CA GLY A 33 37.51 14.33 16.05
C GLY A 33 36.62 14.70 17.24
N PRO A 34 36.57 16.00 17.60
CA PRO A 34 35.67 16.50 18.64
C PRO A 34 34.20 16.40 18.20
N ASP A 35 33.30 16.43 19.18
CA ASP A 35 31.87 16.51 18.90
C ASP A 35 31.53 17.77 18.09
N LEU A 36 30.74 17.58 17.05
CA LEU A 36 30.20 18.67 16.24
C LEU A 36 28.91 19.16 16.89
N GLN A 37 28.84 20.46 17.16
CA GLN A 37 27.62 21.13 17.55
C GLN A 37 27.10 21.90 16.34
N LEU A 38 25.87 21.62 15.94
CA LEU A 38 25.19 22.30 14.86
C LEU A 38 23.91 22.91 15.40
N ASP A 39 23.61 24.14 15.04
CA ASP A 39 22.28 24.71 15.23
C ASP A 39 21.29 24.11 14.21
N ALA A 40 20.09 24.69 14.12
CA ALA A 40 19.13 24.30 13.10
C ALA A 40 19.73 24.34 11.68
N THR A 41 19.41 23.35 10.87
CA THR A 41 19.97 23.19 9.52
C THR A 41 18.94 22.60 8.57
N ASP A 42 18.84 23.18 7.37
CA ASP A 42 17.96 22.69 6.30
C ASP A 42 18.57 21.56 5.46
N ASP A 43 19.90 21.38 5.54
CA ASP A 43 20.64 20.38 4.76
C ASP A 43 21.87 19.90 5.54
N LEU A 44 21.64 18.87 6.36
CA LEU A 44 22.65 18.32 7.26
C LEU A 44 23.76 17.59 6.48
N LEU A 45 23.41 16.80 5.47
CA LEU A 45 24.41 15.99 4.75
C LEU A 45 25.39 16.84 3.94
N ALA A 46 24.97 18.01 3.47
CA ALA A 46 25.85 18.98 2.80
C ALA A 46 26.95 19.53 3.73
N GLN A 47 26.72 19.54 5.05
CA GLN A 47 27.67 20.06 6.05
C GLN A 47 28.57 18.96 6.63
N LEU A 48 28.23 17.69 6.44
CA LEU A 48 28.94 16.57 7.04
C LEU A 48 29.91 15.90 6.05
N PRO A 49 31.18 15.65 6.43
CA PRO A 49 32.15 14.91 5.62
C PRO A 49 31.63 13.56 5.11
N GLY A 50 31.82 13.30 3.82
CA GLY A 50 31.35 12.09 3.13
C GLY A 50 31.98 10.77 3.58
N ASP A 51 33.17 10.85 4.17
CA ASP A 51 33.98 9.71 4.61
C ASP A 51 33.80 9.38 6.10
N GLN A 52 32.83 10.03 6.77
CA GLN A 52 32.55 9.88 8.20
C GLN A 52 31.12 9.40 8.46
N LEU A 53 30.98 8.75 9.61
CA LEU A 53 29.72 8.40 10.25
C LEU A 53 29.60 9.19 11.54
N PHE A 54 28.38 9.52 11.95
CA PHE A 54 28.13 10.39 13.08
C PHE A 54 27.15 9.73 14.03
N LEU A 55 27.55 9.53 15.28
CA LEU A 55 26.63 9.11 16.33
C LEU A 55 25.87 10.35 16.81
N LEU A 56 24.54 10.30 16.75
CA LEU A 56 23.68 11.37 17.25
C LEU A 56 23.65 11.31 18.78
N ALA A 57 24.35 12.24 19.43
CA ALA A 57 24.46 12.32 20.88
C ALA A 57 23.38 13.21 21.51
N GLU A 58 22.82 14.17 20.76
CA GLU A 58 21.70 14.99 21.20
C GLU A 58 20.93 15.56 20.01
N GLY A 59 19.61 15.66 20.14
CA GLY A 59 18.72 16.29 19.18
C GLY A 59 17.95 15.27 18.32
N VAL A 60 17.20 15.80 17.35
CA VAL A 60 16.40 15.01 16.41
C VAL A 60 16.69 15.50 15.00
N ILE A 61 16.91 14.56 14.09
CA ILE A 61 17.12 14.84 12.68
C ILE A 61 15.90 14.33 11.92
N ASN A 62 15.34 15.14 11.05
CA ASN A 62 14.24 14.79 10.18
C ASN A 62 14.76 14.52 8.76
N GLY A 63 14.09 13.62 8.04
CA GLY A 63 14.37 13.29 6.65
C GLY A 63 13.13 13.47 5.78
N CYS A 64 13.30 14.13 4.64
CA CYS A 64 12.27 14.25 3.63
C CYS A 64 12.72 13.65 2.30
N ILE A 65 11.77 13.06 1.57
CA ILE A 65 11.96 12.63 0.18
C ILE A 65 10.96 13.41 -0.68
N ALA A 66 11.44 14.02 -1.77
CA ALA A 66 10.63 14.88 -2.63
C ALA A 66 9.84 15.95 -1.83
N ALA A 67 10.52 16.61 -0.87
CA ALA A 67 9.97 17.61 0.05
C ALA A 67 8.86 17.12 1.00
N ARG A 68 8.58 15.82 1.06
CA ARG A 68 7.65 15.24 2.03
C ARG A 68 8.43 14.73 3.24
N PRO A 69 8.20 15.24 4.45
CA PRO A 69 8.83 14.70 5.66
C PRO A 69 8.29 13.29 5.89
N LEU A 70 9.21 12.34 6.04
CA LEU A 70 8.89 10.92 6.17
C LEU A 70 9.61 10.28 7.34
N PHE A 71 10.86 10.66 7.57
CA PHE A 71 11.71 9.96 8.52
C PHE A 71 12.20 10.87 9.63
N TYR A 72 12.59 10.26 10.73
CA TYR A 72 13.40 10.89 11.75
C TYR A 72 14.48 9.94 12.29
N TRP A 73 15.50 10.53 12.89
CA TRP A 73 16.54 9.90 13.68
C TRP A 73 16.62 10.62 15.02
N GLN A 74 16.94 9.87 16.06
CA GLN A 74 17.01 10.38 17.43
C GLN A 74 18.32 9.97 18.10
N GLU A 75 18.51 10.44 19.32
CA GLU A 75 19.68 10.12 20.13
C GLU A 75 20.00 8.61 20.13
N GLY A 76 21.28 8.30 19.94
CA GLY A 76 21.78 6.93 19.81
C GLY A 76 21.79 6.41 18.37
N ASP A 77 21.19 7.09 17.39
CA ASP A 77 21.25 6.65 16.00
C ASP A 77 22.55 7.03 15.28
N LEU A 78 22.89 6.25 14.26
CA LEU A 78 24.04 6.52 13.39
C LEU A 78 23.61 7.20 12.08
N ILE A 79 24.23 8.33 11.78
CA ILE A 79 24.01 9.15 10.58
C ILE A 79 25.16 8.95 9.61
N GLY A 80 24.86 8.98 8.31
CA GLY A 80 25.84 8.80 7.23
C GLY A 80 25.93 7.38 6.67
N LEU A 81 25.11 6.45 7.18
CA LEU A 81 24.89 5.15 6.54
C LEU A 81 24.12 5.29 5.22
N GLN A 82 23.20 6.26 5.16
CA GLN A 82 22.32 6.59 4.03
C GLN A 82 23.02 7.49 3.00
N ARG A 83 24.29 7.22 2.69
CA ARG A 83 25.05 7.94 1.65
C ARG A 83 25.14 7.07 0.39
N GLY A 84 24.87 7.67 -0.76
CA GLY A 84 24.89 7.01 -2.07
C GLY A 84 23.85 7.63 -3.00
N ASN A 85 23.95 7.33 -4.30
CA ASN A 85 23.04 7.87 -5.32
C ASN A 85 21.58 7.46 -5.06
N GLU A 86 21.36 6.38 -4.31
CA GLU A 86 20.04 5.91 -3.88
C GLU A 86 19.32 6.90 -2.96
N TRP A 87 20.05 7.86 -2.38
CA TRP A 87 19.55 8.85 -1.42
C TRP A 87 19.63 10.29 -1.94
N ASP A 88 19.89 10.51 -3.25
CA ASP A 88 20.03 11.86 -3.82
C ASP A 88 18.78 12.73 -3.63
N ASP A 89 17.60 12.11 -3.63
CA ASP A 89 16.31 12.78 -3.41
C ASP A 89 15.94 12.91 -1.91
N CYS A 90 16.79 12.42 -1.00
CA CYS A 90 16.59 12.44 0.44
C CYS A 90 17.38 13.60 1.07
N ARG A 91 16.67 14.52 1.71
CA ARG A 91 17.28 15.63 2.44
C ARG A 91 17.08 15.43 3.94
N LEU A 92 18.17 15.55 4.70
CA LEU A 92 18.14 15.56 6.15
C LEU A 92 18.23 17.00 6.68
N TYR A 93 17.40 17.32 7.65
CA TYR A 93 17.34 18.65 8.28
C TYR A 93 17.06 18.52 9.79
N SER A 94 17.29 19.58 10.55
CA SER A 94 16.90 19.66 11.96
C SER A 94 16.45 21.06 12.31
N ASP A 95 15.38 21.17 13.08
CA ASP A 95 14.81 22.43 13.53
C ASP A 95 15.44 22.95 14.84
N GLY A 96 16.34 22.16 15.44
CA GLY A 96 16.97 22.45 16.73
C GLY A 96 18.45 22.10 16.75
N PRO A 97 19.13 22.34 17.89
CA PRO A 97 20.54 22.03 18.03
C PRO A 97 20.79 20.52 18.00
N LEU A 98 21.90 20.13 17.39
CA LEU A 98 22.39 18.76 17.27
C LEU A 98 23.78 18.64 17.86
N ARG A 99 24.04 17.48 18.46
CA ARG A 99 25.39 17.06 18.87
C ARG A 99 25.76 15.75 18.19
N LEU A 100 26.82 15.76 17.40
CA LEU A 100 27.24 14.63 16.57
C LEU A 100 28.69 14.23 16.89
N THR A 101 28.90 12.97 17.27
CA THR A 101 30.26 12.43 17.51
C THR A 101 30.78 11.76 16.22
N PRO A 102 31.89 12.23 15.64
CA PRO A 102 32.38 11.75 14.35
C PRO A 102 33.27 10.50 14.45
N TYR A 103 33.08 9.56 13.52
CA TYR A 103 33.91 8.36 13.34
C TYR A 103 34.28 8.19 11.87
N ARG A 104 35.51 7.76 11.57
CA ARG A 104 35.90 7.43 10.19
C ARG A 104 35.13 6.21 9.73
N ARG A 105 34.45 6.33 8.59
CA ARG A 105 33.59 5.26 8.04
C ARG A 105 34.37 3.95 7.88
N HIS A 106 35.60 4.01 7.36
CA HIS A 106 36.42 2.82 7.16
C HIS A 106 36.80 2.13 8.47
N GLU A 107 37.18 2.91 9.50
CA GLU A 107 37.55 2.40 10.81
C GLU A 107 36.36 1.78 11.53
N VAL A 108 35.16 2.37 11.41
CA VAL A 108 33.92 1.77 11.93
C VAL A 108 33.73 0.38 11.32
N PHE A 109 33.75 0.24 10.00
CA PHE A 109 33.55 -1.08 9.38
C PHE A 109 34.65 -2.08 9.73
N GLN A 110 35.92 -1.66 9.78
CA GLN A 110 37.01 -2.53 10.24
C GLN A 110 36.78 -3.00 11.69
N HIS A 111 36.39 -2.08 12.57
CA HIS A 111 36.07 -2.38 13.97
C HIS A 111 34.93 -3.38 14.07
N LEU A 112 33.85 -3.18 13.31
CA LEU A 112 32.70 -4.07 13.30
C LEU A 112 33.02 -5.48 12.81
N TYR A 113 33.77 -5.60 11.70
CA TYR A 113 34.10 -6.90 11.13
C TYR A 113 35.24 -7.64 11.85
N ALA A 114 35.97 -6.96 12.73
CA ALA A 114 37.00 -7.59 13.55
C ALA A 114 36.44 -8.51 14.65
N ASP A 115 35.14 -8.46 14.95
CA ASP A 115 34.48 -9.31 15.93
C ASP A 115 33.14 -9.82 15.40
N ALA A 116 32.93 -11.13 15.50
CA ALA A 116 31.72 -11.77 14.98
C ALA A 116 30.45 -11.25 15.68
N GLY A 117 30.51 -10.97 16.98
CA GLY A 117 29.36 -10.48 17.74
C GLY A 117 28.92 -9.08 17.29
N ARG A 118 29.87 -8.17 17.04
CA ARG A 118 29.57 -6.83 16.48
C ARG A 118 29.08 -6.90 15.05
N ALA A 119 29.62 -7.79 14.23
CA ALA A 119 29.12 -8.03 12.88
C ALA A 119 27.67 -8.54 12.88
N ASP A 120 27.33 -9.48 13.76
CA ASP A 120 25.96 -9.99 13.92
C ASP A 120 25.00 -8.91 14.41
N GLN A 121 25.43 -8.07 15.35
CA GLN A 121 24.65 -6.92 15.81
C GLN A 121 24.41 -5.90 14.69
N PHE A 122 25.40 -5.66 13.82
CA PHE A 122 25.21 -4.80 12.65
C PHE A 122 24.15 -5.36 11.71
N LEU A 123 24.26 -6.64 11.39
CA LEU A 123 23.30 -7.29 10.49
C LEU A 123 21.89 -7.25 11.09
N ALA A 124 21.77 -7.52 12.39
CA ALA A 124 20.50 -7.38 13.11
C ALA A 124 19.97 -5.95 13.08
N TYR A 125 20.84 -4.93 13.17
CA TYR A 125 20.46 -3.54 13.03
C TYR A 125 19.86 -3.24 11.65
N LEU A 126 20.55 -3.65 10.57
CA LEU A 126 20.08 -3.44 9.19
C LEU A 126 18.76 -4.19 8.90
N LEU A 127 18.67 -5.45 9.33
CA LEU A 127 17.45 -6.24 9.19
C LEU A 127 16.28 -5.65 9.99
N GLY A 128 16.56 -5.10 11.18
CA GLY A 128 15.55 -4.41 11.98
C GLY A 128 15.03 -3.14 11.32
N GLN A 129 15.91 -2.30 10.74
CA GLN A 129 15.49 -1.13 9.97
C GLN A 129 14.60 -1.53 8.77
N MET A 130 14.96 -2.62 8.08
CA MET A 130 14.14 -3.16 6.99
C MET A 130 12.78 -3.69 7.48
N ALA A 131 12.75 -4.36 8.64
CA ALA A 131 11.52 -4.86 9.23
C ALA A 131 10.58 -3.71 9.61
N ILE A 132 11.08 -2.63 10.23
CA ILE A 132 10.27 -1.43 10.52
C ILE A 132 9.63 -0.91 9.24
N LEU A 133 10.41 -0.70 8.18
CA LEU A 133 9.89 -0.24 6.90
C LEU A 133 8.82 -1.19 6.33
N ALA A 134 9.05 -2.49 6.39
CA ALA A 134 8.08 -3.49 5.90
C ALA A 134 6.76 -3.45 6.67
N HIS A 135 6.83 -3.36 8.01
CA HIS A 135 5.65 -3.26 8.87
C HIS A 135 4.89 -1.95 8.62
N THR A 136 5.58 -0.81 8.55
CA THR A 136 4.92 0.46 8.32
C THR A 136 4.36 0.57 6.90
N VAL A 137 5.03 0.00 5.88
CA VAL A 137 4.44 -0.12 4.54
C VAL A 137 3.20 -1.00 4.57
N ALA A 138 3.18 -2.09 5.34
CA ALA A 138 1.98 -2.91 5.48
C ALA A 138 0.82 -2.19 6.19
N GLU A 139 1.12 -1.27 7.10
CA GLU A 139 0.12 -0.44 7.81
C GLU A 139 -0.38 0.73 6.94
N LEU A 140 0.51 1.41 6.20
CA LEU A 140 0.19 2.58 5.37
C LEU A 140 -0.37 2.22 3.99
N LYS A 141 0.04 1.07 3.43
CA LYS A 141 -0.42 0.64 2.12
C LYS A 141 -1.80 0.01 2.30
N PRO A 142 -2.87 0.54 1.67
CA PRO A 142 -4.13 -0.21 1.57
C PRO A 142 -3.80 -1.57 0.96
N ARG A 143 -4.39 -2.65 1.47
CA ARG A 143 -4.14 -4.03 1.00
C ARG A 143 -4.36 -4.11 -0.52
N GLU A 144 -3.31 -3.90 -1.29
CA GLU A 144 -3.33 -4.08 -2.74
C GLU A 144 -3.25 -5.56 -3.02
N PHE A 145 -4.41 -6.15 -3.24
CA PHE A 145 -4.52 -7.54 -3.64
C PHE A 145 -4.10 -7.65 -5.11
N ARG A 146 -2.91 -8.23 -5.37
CA ARG A 146 -2.53 -8.68 -6.71
C ARG A 146 -3.39 -9.89 -7.06
N SER A 147 -4.48 -9.64 -7.79
CA SER A 147 -5.38 -10.69 -8.26
C SER A 147 -4.63 -11.59 -9.23
N THR A 148 -4.30 -12.79 -8.78
CA THR A 148 -3.48 -13.75 -9.53
C THR A 148 -4.31 -14.75 -10.32
N ASN A 149 -5.62 -14.51 -10.54
CA ASN A 149 -6.41 -14.98 -11.72
C ASN A 149 -7.91 -14.69 -11.55
N GLY A 150 -8.30 -13.41 -11.48
CA GLY A 150 -9.71 -13.02 -11.44
C GLY A 150 -10.53 -13.39 -12.68
N PHE A 151 -10.10 -14.29 -13.57
CA PHE A 151 -10.82 -14.69 -14.78
C PHE A 151 -11.24 -16.17 -14.70
N LYS A 152 -12.50 -16.44 -15.03
CA LYS A 152 -13.08 -17.78 -15.12
C LYS A 152 -13.67 -17.98 -16.53
N ARG A 153 -13.34 -19.09 -17.17
CA ARG A 153 -14.06 -19.56 -18.37
C ARG A 153 -15.30 -20.32 -17.94
N VAL A 154 -16.40 -20.06 -18.61
CA VAL A 154 -17.71 -20.66 -18.34
C VAL A 154 -18.31 -21.16 -19.64
N GLU A 155 -19.00 -22.29 -19.57
CA GLU A 155 -19.68 -22.88 -20.72
C GLU A 155 -21.11 -22.36 -20.85
N ALA A 156 -21.72 -22.56 -22.02
CA ALA A 156 -23.12 -22.24 -22.24
C ALA A 156 -24.02 -23.00 -21.23
N GLY A 157 -24.94 -22.28 -20.59
CA GLY A 157 -25.84 -22.80 -19.57
C GLY A 157 -25.30 -22.76 -18.14
N GLU A 158 -24.05 -22.36 -17.92
CA GLU A 158 -23.48 -22.26 -16.56
C GLU A 158 -24.09 -21.08 -15.78
N ILE A 159 -24.48 -21.33 -14.53
CA ILE A 159 -25.04 -20.31 -13.63
C ILE A 159 -23.90 -19.51 -13.00
N LEU A 160 -23.86 -18.21 -13.27
CA LEU A 160 -22.87 -17.26 -12.75
C LEU A 160 -23.30 -16.67 -11.41
N ILE A 161 -24.59 -16.38 -11.29
CA ILE A 161 -25.24 -15.87 -10.07
C ILE A 161 -26.55 -16.61 -9.91
N LYS A 162 -26.89 -17.00 -8.69
CA LYS A 162 -28.22 -17.54 -8.38
C LYS A 162 -29.01 -16.54 -7.54
N GLN A 163 -30.28 -16.36 -7.88
CA GLN A 163 -31.19 -15.50 -7.12
C GLN A 163 -31.33 -16.00 -5.68
N GLY A 164 -31.29 -15.08 -4.72
CA GLY A 164 -31.38 -15.35 -3.27
C GLY A 164 -30.04 -15.63 -2.58
N ASP A 165 -28.95 -15.85 -3.33
CA ASP A 165 -27.63 -16.07 -2.72
C ASP A 165 -27.08 -14.80 -2.07
N VAL A 166 -26.16 -14.96 -1.14
CA VAL A 166 -25.39 -13.85 -0.56
C VAL A 166 -24.39 -13.34 -1.60
N ALA A 167 -24.24 -12.03 -1.71
CA ALA A 167 -23.31 -11.41 -2.64
C ALA A 167 -21.95 -11.17 -2.00
N ASP A 168 -20.93 -11.88 -2.48
CA ASP A 168 -19.53 -11.74 -2.07
C ASP A 168 -18.62 -11.28 -3.23
N HIS A 169 -19.10 -11.33 -4.47
CA HIS A 169 -18.38 -10.93 -5.68
C HIS A 169 -19.23 -10.07 -6.65
N VAL A 170 -18.55 -9.31 -7.50
CA VAL A 170 -19.07 -8.63 -8.68
C VAL A 170 -18.41 -9.26 -9.90
N PHE A 171 -19.12 -9.29 -11.03
CA PHE A 171 -18.68 -9.97 -12.22
C PHE A 171 -18.61 -9.00 -13.41
N VAL A 172 -17.72 -9.27 -14.36
CA VAL A 172 -17.62 -8.55 -15.64
C VAL A 172 -17.51 -9.56 -16.77
N ILE A 173 -18.34 -9.44 -17.82
CA ILE A 173 -18.15 -10.26 -19.02
C ILE A 173 -16.99 -9.68 -19.83
N ILE A 174 -15.92 -10.45 -20.00
CA ILE A 174 -14.74 -10.03 -20.77
C ILE A 174 -14.91 -10.47 -22.23
N ASP A 175 -15.56 -11.62 -22.42
CA ASP A 175 -15.91 -12.14 -23.73
C ASP A 175 -17.11 -13.08 -23.60
N GLY A 176 -18.00 -13.08 -24.59
CA GLY A 176 -19.24 -13.84 -24.59
C GLY A 176 -20.48 -13.04 -24.17
N HIS A 177 -21.51 -13.76 -23.70
CA HIS A 177 -22.83 -13.20 -23.41
C HIS A 177 -23.56 -14.00 -22.32
N ALA A 178 -24.30 -13.30 -21.46
CA ALA A 178 -25.14 -13.91 -20.42
C ALA A 178 -26.54 -13.31 -20.40
N GLU A 179 -27.47 -14.01 -19.73
CA GLU A 179 -28.86 -13.62 -19.60
C GLU A 179 -29.27 -13.61 -18.12
N ALA A 180 -30.07 -12.62 -17.73
CA ALA A 180 -30.57 -12.48 -16.37
C ALA A 180 -32.03 -12.91 -16.28
N PHE A 181 -32.36 -13.67 -15.23
CA PHE A 181 -33.67 -14.26 -14.96
C PHE A 181 -34.14 -13.94 -13.54
N VAL A 182 -35.42 -13.63 -13.37
CA VAL A 182 -36.07 -13.46 -12.06
C VAL A 182 -37.28 -14.37 -12.03
N GLU A 183 -37.39 -15.23 -11.02
CA GLU A 183 -38.48 -16.23 -10.93
C GLU A 183 -38.67 -17.02 -12.25
N GLY A 184 -37.55 -17.37 -12.91
CA GLY A 184 -37.54 -18.11 -14.19
C GLY A 184 -37.85 -17.29 -15.45
N HIS A 185 -38.21 -16.01 -15.32
CA HIS A 185 -38.52 -15.14 -16.46
C HIS A 185 -37.28 -14.33 -16.87
N LYS A 186 -36.96 -14.30 -18.16
CA LYS A 186 -35.85 -13.48 -18.67
C LYS A 186 -36.17 -12.00 -18.48
N VAL A 187 -35.32 -11.28 -17.75
CA VAL A 187 -35.46 -9.85 -17.45
C VAL A 187 -34.44 -8.97 -18.15
N GLY A 188 -33.45 -9.55 -18.82
CA GLY A 188 -32.50 -8.80 -19.61
C GLY A 188 -31.29 -9.60 -20.07
N ASP A 189 -30.46 -8.93 -20.85
CA ASP A 189 -29.21 -9.43 -21.39
C ASP A 189 -28.02 -8.77 -20.66
N VAL A 190 -26.90 -9.50 -20.58
CA VAL A 190 -25.64 -9.07 -19.98
C VAL A 190 -24.54 -9.25 -21.05
N PRO A 191 -24.28 -8.19 -21.85
CA PRO A 191 -23.32 -8.27 -22.94
C PRO A 191 -21.87 -8.18 -22.44
N LYS A 192 -20.92 -8.33 -23.38
CA LYS A 192 -19.51 -8.03 -23.17
C LYS A 192 -19.28 -6.64 -22.57
N ASP A 193 -18.26 -6.55 -21.73
CA ASP A 193 -17.81 -5.40 -20.93
C ASP A 193 -18.83 -4.90 -19.89
N GLU A 194 -19.96 -5.60 -19.71
CA GLU A 194 -20.95 -5.24 -18.71
C GLU A 194 -20.55 -5.75 -17.32
N ILE A 195 -20.69 -4.87 -16.32
CA ILE A 195 -20.53 -5.19 -14.91
C ILE A 195 -21.89 -5.64 -14.35
N PHE A 196 -21.95 -6.81 -13.74
CA PHE A 196 -23.18 -7.36 -13.17
C PHE A 196 -22.97 -7.95 -11.77
N GLY A 197 -24.06 -8.07 -11.01
CA GLY A 197 -24.01 -8.48 -9.61
C GLY A 197 -23.56 -7.36 -8.64
N ALA A 198 -23.29 -6.15 -9.12
CA ALA A 198 -22.84 -5.05 -8.26
C ALA A 198 -23.88 -4.60 -7.21
N MET A 199 -25.18 -4.67 -7.54
CA MET A 199 -26.24 -4.10 -6.70
C MET A 199 -26.29 -4.72 -5.30
N ALA A 200 -26.28 -6.06 -5.22
CA ALA A 200 -26.31 -6.79 -3.96
C ALA A 200 -25.07 -6.52 -3.08
N VAL A 201 -23.91 -6.23 -3.69
CA VAL A 201 -22.71 -5.81 -2.95
C VAL A 201 -22.86 -4.40 -2.38
N PHE A 202 -23.54 -3.48 -3.09
CA PHE A 202 -23.77 -2.12 -2.62
C PHE A 202 -24.87 -2.03 -1.55
N THR A 203 -25.96 -2.77 -1.71
CA THR A 203 -27.13 -2.67 -0.82
C THR A 203 -27.06 -3.62 0.37
N GLY A 204 -26.22 -4.66 0.30
CA GLY A 204 -26.19 -5.74 1.29
C GLY A 204 -27.41 -6.68 1.19
N GLU A 205 -28.26 -6.50 0.18
CA GLU A 205 -29.41 -7.38 -0.07
C GLU A 205 -28.95 -8.67 -0.78
N PRO A 206 -29.74 -9.76 -0.71
CA PRO A 206 -29.50 -10.97 -1.51
C PRO A 206 -29.49 -10.70 -3.03
N ARG A 207 -29.00 -11.66 -3.82
CA ARG A 207 -29.03 -11.57 -5.29
C ARG A 207 -30.47 -11.48 -5.80
N ASN A 208 -30.77 -10.42 -6.54
CA ASN A 208 -32.12 -10.17 -7.09
C ASN A 208 -32.46 -10.94 -8.37
N ALA A 209 -31.47 -11.58 -9.01
CA ALA A 209 -31.66 -12.32 -10.26
C ALA A 209 -30.65 -13.47 -10.38
N THR A 210 -31.04 -14.51 -11.12
CA THR A 210 -30.14 -15.57 -11.59
C THR A 210 -29.52 -15.13 -12.90
N VAL A 211 -28.21 -15.27 -13.07
CA VAL A 211 -27.51 -14.94 -14.33
C VAL A 211 -26.88 -16.20 -14.89
N ILE A 212 -27.14 -16.49 -16.16
CA ILE A 212 -26.74 -17.72 -16.84
C ILE A 212 -25.95 -17.36 -18.09
N ALA A 213 -24.81 -18.00 -18.31
CA ALA A 213 -24.04 -17.84 -19.55
C ALA A 213 -24.85 -18.40 -20.73
N ARG A 214 -25.05 -17.60 -21.78
CA ARG A 214 -25.78 -18.03 -22.98
C ARG A 214 -24.88 -18.82 -23.93
N GLU A 215 -23.60 -18.46 -23.95
CA GLU A 215 -22.55 -19.06 -24.76
C GLU A 215 -21.26 -19.21 -23.94
N ALA A 216 -20.27 -19.93 -24.48
CA ALA A 216 -18.96 -20.03 -23.85
C ALA A 216 -18.37 -18.63 -23.65
N SER A 217 -18.11 -18.27 -22.40
CA SER A 217 -17.78 -16.90 -22.00
C SER A 217 -16.55 -16.87 -21.10
N THR A 218 -15.87 -15.72 -21.06
CA THR A 218 -14.82 -15.43 -20.08
C THR A 218 -15.32 -14.33 -19.17
N VAL A 219 -15.38 -14.61 -17.86
CA VAL A 219 -15.92 -13.71 -16.85
C VAL A 219 -14.83 -13.34 -15.87
N MET A 220 -14.73 -12.06 -15.54
CA MET A 220 -13.87 -11.58 -14.46
C MET A 220 -14.67 -11.54 -13.14
N LEU A 221 -14.11 -12.06 -12.06
CA LEU A 221 -14.65 -12.06 -10.71
C LEU A 221 -13.86 -11.08 -9.84
N ILE A 222 -14.58 -10.17 -9.19
CA ILE A 222 -14.03 -9.14 -8.30
C ILE A 222 -14.71 -9.30 -6.94
N PRO A 223 -13.99 -9.61 -5.84
CA PRO A 223 -14.56 -9.57 -4.50
C PRO A 223 -15.28 -8.24 -4.19
N GLY A 224 -16.40 -8.30 -3.48
CA GLY A 224 -17.28 -7.15 -3.23
C GLY A 224 -16.57 -5.98 -2.55
N GLU A 225 -15.80 -6.26 -1.50
CA GLU A 225 -14.96 -5.26 -0.81
C GLU A 225 -13.92 -4.63 -1.75
N GLN A 226 -13.32 -5.42 -2.66
CA GLN A 226 -12.38 -4.91 -3.65
C GLN A 226 -13.09 -3.96 -4.62
N PHE A 227 -14.27 -4.33 -5.09
CA PHE A 227 -15.06 -3.51 -5.99
C PHE A 227 -15.49 -2.18 -5.34
N LEU A 228 -15.92 -2.22 -4.07
CA LEU A 228 -16.26 -1.02 -3.28
C LEU A 228 -15.06 -0.10 -3.06
N SER A 229 -13.85 -0.64 -2.91
CA SER A 229 -12.62 0.16 -2.84
C SER A 229 -12.28 0.80 -4.19
N MET A 230 -12.36 0.03 -5.28
CA MET A 230 -12.05 0.49 -6.65
C MET A 230 -12.96 1.66 -7.09
N THR A 231 -14.23 1.64 -6.70
CA THR A 231 -15.17 2.73 -7.03
C THR A 231 -14.85 4.04 -6.31
N ARG A 232 -14.19 3.99 -5.14
CA ARG A 232 -13.75 5.18 -4.40
C ARG A 232 -12.47 5.78 -4.98
N THR A 233 -11.53 4.95 -5.41
CA THR A 233 -10.19 5.39 -5.84
C THR A 233 -10.12 5.67 -7.34
N ASN A 234 -11.00 5.10 -8.16
CA ASN A 234 -11.01 5.29 -9.61
C ASN A 234 -12.38 5.79 -10.11
N PRO A 235 -12.54 7.11 -10.33
CA PRO A 235 -13.79 7.71 -10.78
C PRO A 235 -14.35 7.13 -12.10
N LYS A 236 -13.49 6.58 -12.98
CA LYS A 236 -13.93 6.01 -14.26
C LYS A 236 -14.82 4.78 -14.07
N ILE A 237 -14.53 3.95 -13.06
CA ILE A 237 -15.32 2.74 -12.78
C ILE A 237 -16.73 3.12 -12.30
N ALA A 238 -16.81 4.09 -11.39
CA ALA A 238 -18.08 4.64 -10.95
C ALA A 238 -18.89 5.22 -12.12
N HIS A 239 -18.21 5.92 -13.04
CA HIS A 239 -18.86 6.48 -14.23
C HIS A 239 -19.45 5.40 -15.15
N SER A 240 -18.70 4.34 -15.46
CA SER A 240 -19.20 3.22 -16.28
C SER A 240 -20.41 2.51 -15.65
N LEU A 241 -20.46 2.39 -14.32
CA LEU A 241 -21.62 1.86 -13.61
C LEU A 241 -22.84 2.76 -13.75
N ILE A 242 -22.66 4.07 -13.60
CA ILE A 242 -23.74 5.06 -13.76
C ILE A 242 -24.29 5.01 -15.19
N GLU A 243 -23.43 4.92 -16.21
CA GLU A 243 -23.84 4.78 -17.61
C GLU A 243 -24.61 3.47 -17.87
N SER A 244 -24.12 2.34 -17.34
CA SER A 244 -24.82 1.05 -17.42
C SER A 244 -26.22 1.13 -16.78
N MET A 245 -26.32 1.65 -15.55
CA MET A 245 -27.59 1.81 -14.85
C MET A 245 -28.56 2.73 -15.61
N ALA A 246 -28.06 3.85 -16.13
CA ALA A 246 -28.87 4.79 -16.92
C ALA A 246 -29.42 4.13 -18.20
N ARG A 247 -28.59 3.37 -18.93
CA ARG A 247 -29.03 2.60 -20.10
C ARG A 247 -30.12 1.60 -19.73
N ARG A 248 -29.97 0.90 -18.61
CA ARG A 248 -30.91 -0.14 -18.17
C ARG A 248 -32.25 0.43 -17.72
N ILE A 249 -32.26 1.54 -16.98
CA ILE A 249 -33.49 2.27 -16.63
C ILE A 249 -34.21 2.74 -17.91
N GLY A 250 -33.46 3.27 -18.89
CA GLY A 250 -34.03 3.68 -20.17
C GLY A 250 -34.69 2.53 -20.94
N GLN A 251 -34.09 1.34 -20.94
CA GLN A 251 -34.67 0.14 -21.56
C GLN A 251 -35.93 -0.34 -20.84
N LEU A 252 -35.91 -0.39 -19.51
CA LEU A 252 -37.06 -0.79 -18.69
C LEU A 252 -38.25 0.18 -18.90
N ASN A 253 -37.99 1.49 -18.91
CA ASN A 253 -39.04 2.48 -19.17
C ASN A 253 -39.70 2.29 -20.54
N LYS A 254 -38.93 1.99 -21.59
CA LYS A 254 -39.49 1.70 -22.93
C LYS A 254 -40.40 0.46 -22.92
N GLN A 255 -39.99 -0.61 -22.23
CA GLN A 255 -40.79 -1.83 -22.12
C GLN A 255 -42.10 -1.57 -21.35
N VAL A 256 -42.05 -0.82 -20.25
CA VAL A 256 -43.23 -0.45 -19.46
C VAL A 256 -44.19 0.42 -20.28
N SER A 257 -43.68 1.41 -21.04
CA SER A 257 -44.51 2.22 -21.93
C SER A 257 -45.23 1.38 -22.99
N GLN A 258 -44.51 0.45 -23.63
CA GLN A 258 -45.10 -0.46 -24.62
C GLN A 258 -46.15 -1.41 -24.02
N MET A 259 -45.95 -1.90 -22.80
CA MET A 259 -46.94 -2.72 -22.10
C MET A 259 -48.20 -1.93 -21.72
N THR A 260 -48.06 -0.65 -21.41
CA THR A 260 -49.19 0.23 -21.08
C THR A 260 -50.02 0.54 -22.33
N GLU A 261 -49.39 0.76 -23.49
CA GLU A 261 -50.08 1.01 -24.78
C GLU A 261 -50.84 -0.21 -25.32
N ILE A 262 -50.40 -1.44 -25.01
CA ILE A 262 -51.08 -2.68 -25.45
C ILE A 262 -52.32 -2.99 -24.58
N ARG A 263 -52.41 -2.40 -23.38
CA ARG A 263 -53.52 -2.63 -22.42
C ARG A 263 -54.61 -1.55 -22.45
N SER A 264 -54.41 -0.46 -23.20
CA SER A 264 -55.40 0.60 -23.46
C SER A 264 -56.12 0.38 -24.78
#